data_AF-A0A1J6IBU1-F1
#
_entry.id   AF-A0A1J6IBU1-F1
#
_cell.length_a   1.000
_cell.length_b   1.000
_cell.length_c   1.000
_cell.angle_alpha   90.00
_cell.angle_beta   90.00
_cell.angle_gamma   90.00
#
_symmetry.space_group_name_H-M   'P 1'
#
loop_
_entity.id
_entity.type
_entity.pdbx_description
1 polymer ?
#
loop_
_entity_poly.entity_id
_entity_poly.type
_entity_poly.pdbx_seq_one_letter_code
_entity_poly.pdbx_strand_id
1 'polypeptide(L)'
;MPFNLRDEDYELKYKTKLKGAVIRAKTYPQALLKGYDIHLAAHVHPPVGTLSAIVKSAGGNVIHGLDQVKDYSKTIFVACEEDMDEALSAVKKGIWTFSSDWFMSCIMKQELDLGAPQFAESL
;
A
#
# COMPACT_ATOMS: atom_id res chain seq x y z
N MET A 1 -25.73 -1.18 -15.29
CA MET A 1 -25.67 -1.49 -13.84
C MET A 1 -26.35 -0.36 -13.07
N PRO A 2 -27.64 -0.49 -12.72
CA PRO A 2 -28.44 0.60 -12.15
C PRO A 2 -28.21 0.86 -10.64
N PHE A 3 -27.30 0.14 -9.97
CA PHE A 3 -27.06 0.25 -8.52
C PHE A 3 -25.58 0.47 -8.19
N ASN A 4 -24.83 1.14 -9.07
CA ASN A 4 -23.43 1.47 -8.76
C ASN A 4 -23.40 2.50 -7.63
N LEU A 5 -22.63 2.19 -6.58
CA LEU A 5 -22.35 3.13 -5.50
C LEU A 5 -21.73 4.41 -6.08
N ARG A 6 -22.29 5.55 -5.69
CA ARG A 6 -21.74 6.88 -5.90
C ARG A 6 -21.52 7.49 -4.53
N ASP A 7 -20.32 8.00 -4.31
CA ASP A 7 -19.88 8.49 -3.01
C ASP A 7 -18.98 9.71 -3.29
N GLU A 8 -19.51 10.90 -3.03
CA GLU A 8 -18.81 12.15 -3.32
C GLU A 8 -17.63 12.37 -2.37
N ASP A 9 -17.74 11.92 -1.11
CA ASP A 9 -16.67 12.02 -0.12
C ASP A 9 -15.47 11.15 -0.52
N TYR A 10 -15.74 9.96 -1.05
CA TYR A 10 -14.72 9.12 -1.66
C TYR A 10 -14.01 9.84 -2.81
N GLU A 11 -14.77 10.44 -3.74
CA GLU A 11 -14.18 11.12 -4.90
C GLU A 11 -13.36 12.35 -4.49
N LEU A 12 -13.82 13.08 -3.48
CA LEU A 12 -13.11 14.22 -2.90
C LEU A 12 -11.82 13.80 -2.19
N LYS A 13 -11.85 12.71 -1.41
CA LYS A 13 -10.69 12.20 -0.67
C LYS A 13 -9.63 11.61 -1.60
N TYR A 14 -10.03 10.72 -2.50
CA TYR A 14 -9.11 9.95 -3.34
C TYR A 14 -8.87 10.59 -4.71
N LYS A 15 -9.54 11.71 -5.03
CA LYS A 15 -9.40 12.44 -6.31
C LYS A 15 -9.61 11.53 -7.53
N THR A 16 -10.46 10.51 -7.40
CA THR A 16 -10.78 9.57 -8.46
C THR A 16 -12.19 9.04 -8.31
N LYS A 17 -12.84 8.67 -9.41
CA LYS A 17 -14.18 8.06 -9.36
C LYS A 17 -14.09 6.62 -8.87
N LEU A 18 -14.97 6.22 -7.95
CA LEU A 18 -15.04 4.84 -7.45
C LEU A 18 -15.21 3.83 -8.60
N LYS A 19 -16.07 4.17 -9.57
CA LYS A 19 -16.26 3.37 -10.79
C LYS A 19 -14.95 3.14 -11.55
N GLY A 20 -14.05 4.12 -11.58
CA GLY A 20 -12.75 4.00 -12.23
C GLY A 20 -11.84 2.99 -11.55
N ALA A 21 -11.74 3.05 -10.22
CA ALA A 21 -10.98 2.08 -9.43
C ALA A 21 -11.51 0.64 -9.63
N VAL A 22 -12.83 0.46 -9.61
CA VAL A 22 -13.47 -0.85 -9.85
C VAL A 22 -13.18 -1.36 -11.27
N ILE A 23 -13.20 -0.49 -12.28
CA ILE A 23 -12.86 -0.89 -13.65
C ILE A 23 -11.39 -1.33 -13.73
N ARG A 24 -10.45 -0.59 -13.13
CA ARG A 24 -9.02 -0.98 -13.08
C ARG A 24 -8.84 -2.36 -12.45
N ALA A 25 -9.45 -2.59 -11.28
CA ALA A 25 -9.40 -3.89 -10.59
C ALA A 25 -9.99 -5.04 -11.43
N LYS A 26 -11.05 -4.78 -12.20
CA LYS A 26 -11.67 -5.77 -13.09
C LYS A 26 -10.80 -6.07 -14.31
N THR A 27 -10.16 -5.05 -14.89
CA THR A 27 -9.28 -5.21 -16.05
C THR A 27 -8.02 -5.98 -15.67
N TYR A 28 -7.47 -5.75 -14.48
CA TYR A 28 -6.27 -6.41 -13.98
C TYR A 28 -6.50 -7.05 -12.59
N PRO A 29 -7.19 -8.19 -12.52
CA PRO A 29 -7.50 -8.84 -11.25
C PRO A 29 -6.22 -9.22 -10.49
N GLN A 30 -6.16 -8.88 -9.21
CA GLN A 30 -5.03 -9.19 -8.31
C GLN A 30 -3.67 -8.74 -8.86
N ALA A 31 -3.63 -7.65 -9.62
CA ALA A 31 -2.40 -7.18 -10.25
C ALA A 31 -1.77 -5.97 -9.56
N LEU A 32 -2.50 -5.29 -8.66
CA LEU A 32 -2.07 -4.02 -8.08
C LEU A 32 -0.71 -4.11 -7.39
N LEU A 33 -0.49 -5.16 -6.58
CA LEU A 33 0.76 -5.37 -5.86
C LEU A 33 1.56 -6.55 -6.43
N LYS A 34 1.23 -6.99 -7.64
CA LYS A 34 1.83 -8.19 -8.22
C LYS A 34 3.33 -8.01 -8.43
N GLY A 35 4.11 -8.93 -7.86
CA GLY A 35 5.57 -8.91 -7.92
C GLY A 35 6.25 -8.03 -6.88
N TYR A 36 5.48 -7.46 -5.93
CA TYR A 36 6.02 -6.76 -4.77
C TYR A 36 5.94 -7.62 -3.50
N ASP A 37 7.01 -7.53 -2.70
CA ASP A 37 7.03 -7.99 -1.32
C ASP A 37 6.64 -6.82 -0.41
N ILE A 38 5.68 -7.02 0.48
CA ILE A 38 5.17 -6.00 1.39
C ILE A 38 5.54 -6.39 2.82
N HIS A 39 6.32 -5.53 3.48
CA HIS A 39 6.59 -5.62 4.90
C HIS A 39 5.69 -4.65 5.64
N LEU A 40 4.95 -5.14 6.64
CA LEU A 40 4.04 -4.35 7.45
C LEU A 40 4.65 -4.20 8.85
N ALA A 41 4.92 -2.97 9.27
CA ALA A 41 5.44 -2.71 10.60
C ALA A 41 4.41 -3.07 11.69
N ALA A 42 4.86 -3.27 12.93
CA ALA A 42 4.03 -3.86 13.97
C ALA A 42 2.85 -2.96 14.40
N HIS A 43 3.04 -1.64 14.38
CA HIS A 43 2.09 -0.68 14.94
C HIS A 43 1.16 -0.03 13.89
N VAL A 44 1.19 -0.53 12.64
CA VAL A 44 0.34 -0.02 11.57
C VAL A 44 -1.15 -0.17 11.85
N HIS A 45 -1.94 0.78 11.32
CA HIS A 45 -3.40 0.73 11.35
C HIS A 45 -3.98 0.81 9.94
N PRO A 46 -4.91 -0.08 9.52
CA PRO A 46 -5.45 -1.24 10.27
C PRO A 46 -4.39 -2.29 10.68
N PRO A 47 -4.69 -3.19 11.63
CA PRO A 47 -3.71 -4.16 12.12
C PRO A 47 -3.12 -5.04 11.02
N VAL A 48 -1.90 -5.53 11.24
CA VAL A 48 -1.13 -6.37 10.28
C VAL A 48 -1.95 -7.51 9.68
N GLY A 49 -2.78 -8.19 10.47
CA GLY A 49 -3.63 -9.28 9.97
C GLY A 49 -4.61 -8.83 8.88
N THR A 50 -5.23 -7.67 9.06
CA THR A 50 -6.16 -7.06 8.10
C THR A 50 -5.42 -6.61 6.85
N LEU A 51 -4.32 -5.86 7.02
CA LEU A 51 -3.51 -5.40 5.90
C LEU A 51 -2.91 -6.57 5.11
N SER A 52 -2.51 -7.65 5.78
CA SER A 52 -2.01 -8.87 5.12
C SER A 52 -3.04 -9.51 4.21
N ALA A 53 -4.32 -9.55 4.63
CA ALA A 53 -5.40 -10.06 3.79
C ALA A 53 -5.64 -9.17 2.56
N ILE A 54 -5.54 -7.84 2.73
CA ILE A 54 -5.64 -6.88 1.64
C ILE A 54 -4.48 -7.05 0.65
N VAL A 55 -3.24 -7.13 1.13
CA VAL A 55 -2.04 -7.35 0.30
C VAL A 55 -2.20 -8.59 -0.57
N LYS A 56 -2.55 -9.73 0.05
CA LYS A 56 -2.75 -11.00 -0.66
C LYS A 56 -3.85 -10.90 -1.70
N SER A 57 -4.97 -10.24 -1.36
CA SER A 57 -6.08 -10.03 -2.30
C SER A 57 -5.73 -9.11 -3.47
N ALA A 58 -4.78 -8.19 -3.27
CA ALA A 58 -4.25 -7.30 -4.29
C ALA A 58 -3.10 -7.92 -5.12
N GLY A 59 -2.72 -9.16 -4.82
CA GLY A 59 -1.69 -9.93 -5.54
C GLY A 59 -0.26 -9.75 -5.04
N GLY A 60 -0.07 -9.08 -3.91
CA GLY A 60 1.24 -8.91 -3.27
C GLY A 60 1.60 -10.06 -2.34
N ASN A 61 2.88 -10.18 -2.02
CA ASN A 61 3.37 -11.11 -1.01
C ASN A 61 3.61 -10.37 0.31
N VAL A 62 3.33 -11.01 1.45
CA VAL A 62 3.59 -10.41 2.77
C VAL A 62 4.85 -11.04 3.34
N ILE A 63 5.80 -10.21 3.78
CA ILE A 63 7.02 -10.63 4.46
C ILE A 63 7.02 -10.11 5.90
N HIS A 64 7.55 -10.91 6.82
CA HIS A 64 7.51 -10.61 8.27
C HIS A 64 8.83 -10.07 8.81
N GLY A 65 9.89 -10.05 8.00
CA GLY A 65 11.22 -9.63 8.41
C GLY A 65 12.00 -9.02 7.24
N LEU A 66 12.83 -8.01 7.53
CA LEU A 66 13.72 -7.41 6.53
C LEU A 66 14.82 -8.38 6.05
N ASP A 67 15.09 -9.45 6.80
CA ASP A 67 15.98 -10.55 6.45
C ASP A 67 15.41 -11.46 5.34
N GLN A 68 14.09 -11.43 5.13
CA GLN A 68 13.41 -12.21 4.09
C GLN A 68 13.34 -11.48 2.74
N VAL A 69 13.88 -10.25 2.67
CA VAL A 69 13.87 -9.43 1.47
C VAL A 69 14.82 -10.01 0.43
N LYS A 70 14.26 -10.40 -0.73
CA LYS A 70 15.03 -10.93 -1.86
C LYS A 70 15.46 -9.84 -2.84
N ASP A 71 14.62 -8.83 -3.02
CA ASP A 71 14.84 -7.71 -3.93
C ASP A 71 14.36 -6.41 -3.27
N TYR A 72 15.30 -5.59 -2.80
CA TYR A 72 15.00 -4.31 -2.14
C TYR A 72 14.21 -3.35 -3.05
N SER A 73 14.43 -3.39 -4.38
CA SER A 73 13.75 -2.51 -5.34
C SER A 73 12.27 -2.86 -5.56
N LYS A 74 11.88 -4.09 -5.22
CA LYS A 74 10.50 -4.60 -5.29
C LYS A 74 9.90 -4.84 -3.90
N THR A 75 10.50 -4.29 -2.87
CA THR A 75 9.99 -4.36 -1.51
C THR A 75 9.37 -3.02 -1.13
N ILE A 76 8.20 -3.06 -0.50
CA ILE A 76 7.55 -1.90 0.10
C ILE A 76 7.40 -2.14 1.60
N PHE A 77 7.95 -1.24 2.40
CA PHE A 77 7.78 -1.18 3.84
C PHE A 77 6.64 -0.20 4.17
N VAL A 78 5.62 -0.68 4.87
CA VAL A 78 4.49 0.14 5.33
C VAL A 78 4.63 0.35 6.81
N ALA A 79 4.66 1.61 7.24
CA ALA A 79 4.94 2.02 8.60
C ALA A 79 3.94 3.05 9.13
N CYS A 80 4.04 3.34 10.42
CA CYS A 80 3.44 4.50 11.07
C CYS A 80 4.49 5.26 11.91
N GLU A 81 4.09 6.34 12.56
CA GLU A 81 4.96 7.19 13.39
C GLU A 81 5.66 6.42 14.52
N GLU A 82 5.01 5.39 15.07
CA GLU A 82 5.55 4.55 16.14
C GLU A 82 6.69 3.62 15.66
N ASP A 83 6.81 3.40 14.34
CA ASP A 83 7.80 2.50 13.73
C ASP A 83 8.96 3.26 13.05
N MET A 84 9.25 4.49 13.50
CA MET A 84 10.19 5.41 12.81
C MET A 84 11.60 4.83 12.64
N ASP A 85 12.16 4.19 13.67
CA ASP A 85 13.51 3.64 13.62
C ASP A 85 13.65 2.50 12.58
N GLU A 86 12.63 1.66 12.48
CA GLU A 86 12.56 0.59 11.49
C GLU A 86 12.36 1.15 10.08
N ALA A 87 11.49 2.15 9.93
CA ALA A 87 11.26 2.84 8.67
C ALA A 87 12.55 3.50 8.14
N LEU A 88 13.30 4.20 9.00
CA LEU A 88 14.60 4.78 8.64
C LEU A 88 15.62 3.70 8.25
N SER A 89 15.58 2.55 8.92
CA SER A 89 16.45 1.41 8.59
C SER A 89 16.11 0.79 7.23
N ALA A 90 14.82 0.73 6.87
CA ALA A 90 14.36 0.28 5.56
C ALA A 90 14.77 1.24 4.44
N VAL A 91 14.60 2.56 4.65
CA VAL A 91 15.04 3.60 3.72
C VAL A 91 16.54 3.53 3.45
N LYS A 92 17.37 3.36 4.49
CA LYS A 92 18.83 3.19 4.34
C LYS A 92 19.23 1.97 3.50
N LYS A 93 18.38 0.95 3.46
CA LYS A 93 18.56 -0.26 2.62
C LYS A 93 18.01 -0.09 1.21
N GLY A 94 17.45 1.07 0.87
CA GLY A 94 16.85 1.36 -0.44
C GLY A 94 15.46 0.76 -0.64
N ILE A 95 14.76 0.42 0.45
CA ILE A 95 13.39 -0.10 0.41
C ILE A 95 12.41 1.07 0.35
N TRP A 96 11.43 0.97 -0.55
CA TRP A 96 10.33 1.93 -0.62
C TRP A 96 9.55 1.96 0.68
N THR A 97 9.54 3.09 1.37
CA THR A 97 8.94 3.18 2.70
C THR A 97 7.83 4.22 2.73
N PHE A 98 6.61 3.78 3.03
CA PHE A 98 5.40 4.61 2.97
C PHE A 98 4.53 4.44 4.21
N SER A 99 3.60 5.37 4.40
CA SER A 99 2.63 5.30 5.50
C SER A 99 1.48 4.32 5.21
N SER A 100 0.79 3.92 6.28
CA SER A 100 -0.46 3.14 6.17
C SER A 100 -1.55 3.87 5.37
N ASP A 101 -1.60 5.21 5.46
CA ASP A 101 -2.54 6.03 4.69
C ASP A 101 -2.22 6.03 3.20
N TRP A 102 -0.94 6.12 2.83
CA TRP A 102 -0.51 5.96 1.44
C TRP A 102 -0.92 4.59 0.90
N PHE A 103 -0.69 3.53 1.69
CA PHE A 103 -1.05 2.17 1.30
C PHE A 103 -2.56 2.06 1.04
N MET A 104 -3.38 2.51 1.98
CA MET A 104 -4.84 2.48 1.83
C MET A 104 -5.31 3.35 0.66
N SER A 105 -4.68 4.51 0.43
CA SER A 105 -4.94 5.35 -0.73
C SER A 105 -4.70 4.60 -2.05
N CYS A 106 -3.60 3.87 -2.17
CA CYS A 106 -3.29 3.04 -3.34
C CYS A 106 -4.33 1.93 -3.55
N ILE A 107 -4.72 1.23 -2.47
CA ILE A 107 -5.75 0.18 -2.51
C ILE A 107 -7.09 0.74 -2.98
N MET A 108 -7.53 1.87 -2.41
CA MET A 108 -8.81 2.49 -2.76
C MET A 108 -8.80 2.94 -4.22
N LYS A 109 -7.72 3.58 -4.67
CA LYS A 109 -7.58 4.04 -6.06
C LYS A 109 -7.32 2.91 -7.05
N GLN A 110 -6.88 1.72 -6.61
CA GLN A 110 -6.40 0.65 -7.50
C GLN A 110 -5.27 1.17 -8.41
N GLU A 111 -4.31 1.88 -7.82
CA GLU A 111 -3.18 2.51 -8.49
C GLU A 111 -2.02 2.65 -7.49
N LEU A 112 -0.80 2.29 -7.89
CA LEU A 112 0.40 2.44 -7.08
C LEU A 112 1.05 3.80 -7.36
N ASP A 113 1.26 4.60 -6.32
CA ASP A 113 1.92 5.90 -6.42
C ASP A 113 3.30 5.86 -5.78
N LEU A 114 4.27 5.25 -6.48
CA LEU A 114 5.67 5.17 -6.03
C LEU A 114 6.41 6.51 -6.09
N GLY A 115 5.81 7.53 -6.71
CA GLY A 115 6.34 8.89 -6.75
C GLY A 115 5.92 9.76 -5.55
N ALA A 116 5.08 9.23 -4.66
CA ALA A 116 4.69 9.92 -3.44
C ALA A 116 5.90 10.13 -2.51
N PRO A 117 5.87 11.18 -1.66
CA PRO A 117 6.89 11.38 -0.64
C PRO A 117 7.06 10.12 0.22
N GLN A 118 8.30 9.67 0.38
CA GLN A 118 8.58 8.56 1.28
C GLN A 118 8.44 9.00 2.73
N PHE A 119 8.19 8.03 3.61
CA PHE A 119 7.93 8.28 5.03
C PHE A 119 9.03 9.13 5.70
N ALA A 120 10.30 8.92 5.34
CA ALA A 120 11.43 9.66 5.88
C ALA A 120 11.60 11.09 5.31
N GLU A 121 10.99 11.41 4.17
CA GLU A 121 11.03 12.74 3.55
C GLU A 121 9.85 13.63 3.98
N SER A 122 8.87 13.04 4.68
CA SER A 122 7.69 13.73 5.21
C SER A 122 7.86 14.19 6.67
N LEU A 123 9.06 14.02 7.22
CA LEU A 123 9.47 14.45 8.56
C LEU A 123 10.05 15.88 8.55
#